data_AF-A0A397BSS2-F1
#
_entry.id   AF-A0A397BSS2-F1
#
_cell.length_a   1.000
_cell.length_b   1.000
_cell.length_c   1.000
_cell.angle_alpha   90.00
_cell.angle_beta   90.00
_cell.angle_gamma   90.00
#
_symmetry.space_group_name_H-M   'P 1'
#
loop_
_entity.id
_entity.type
_entity.pdbx_description
1 polymer ?
#
loop_
_entity_poly.entity_id
_entity_poly.type
_entity_poly.pdbx_seq_one_letter_code
_entity_poly.pdbx_strand_id
1 'polypeptide(L)'
;MPTLFCVVVGEKSPFPVTIDGKESLSMLKTKVKAENPHTIHCDADDLQLYLASKDNGGTWLNSGSAKALTLDDVQGFHMMDPAVWIQNRAHFGPNFKPSDGDIHVLVIVPCLRREVRQAALRATLADLVKKKKLHERDDEDDT
;
A
#
# COMPACT_ATOMS: atom_id res chain seq x y z
N MET A 1 14.20 6.61 19.30
CA MET A 1 13.76 6.00 18.03
C MET A 1 12.43 5.29 18.28
N PRO A 2 11.29 5.89 17.90
CA PRO A 2 10.01 5.20 17.96
C PRO A 2 9.94 4.02 16.96
N THR A 3 9.14 3.02 17.30
CA THR A 3 8.74 1.94 16.39
C THR A 3 7.33 2.20 15.91
N LEU A 4 7.16 2.34 14.61
CA LEU A 4 5.85 2.48 13.96
C LEU A 4 5.37 1.11 13.52
N PHE A 5 4.10 0.82 13.74
CA PHE A 5 3.46 -0.34 13.11
C PHE A 5 2.81 0.09 11.80
N CYS A 6 3.25 -0.55 10.73
CA CYS A 6 2.80 -0.33 9.37
C CYS A 6 1.92 -1.50 8.92
N VAL A 7 0.95 -1.24 8.05
CA VAL A 7 0.20 -2.30 7.37
C VAL A 7 0.05 -1.96 5.89
N VAL A 8 0.28 -2.94 5.02
CA VAL A 8 -0.05 -2.81 3.61
C VAL A 8 -1.55 -3.05 3.45
N VAL A 9 -2.25 -2.09 2.86
CA VAL A 9 -3.71 -2.21 2.68
C VAL A 9 -4.02 -3.29 1.65
N GLY A 10 -4.90 -4.22 2.01
CA GLY A 10 -5.14 -5.45 1.27
C GLY A 10 -4.26 -6.62 1.69
N GLU A 11 -3.23 -6.39 2.52
CA GLU A 11 -2.44 -7.42 3.19
C GLU A 11 -2.89 -7.59 4.65
N LYS A 12 -2.63 -8.77 5.23
CA LYS A 12 -3.27 -9.19 6.49
C LYS A 12 -2.43 -8.95 7.75
N SER A 13 -1.15 -8.60 7.69
CA SER A 13 -0.34 -8.49 8.90
C SER A 13 0.35 -7.14 9.03
N PRO A 14 0.20 -6.46 10.17
CA PRO A 14 1.08 -5.36 10.52
C PRO A 14 2.52 -5.82 10.72
N PHE A 15 3.46 -4.92 10.52
CA PHE A 15 4.88 -5.12 10.77
C PHE A 15 5.51 -3.87 11.38
N PRO A 16 6.51 -4.02 12.27
CA PRO A 16 7.19 -2.90 12.89
C PRO A 16 8.22 -2.26 11.95
N VAL A 17 8.39 -0.95 12.03
CA VAL A 17 9.44 -0.17 11.36
C VAL A 17 10.03 0.81 12.36
N THR A 18 11.35 0.79 12.53
CA THR A 18 12.05 1.71 13.45
C THR A 18 12.55 2.94 12.71
N ILE A 19 12.16 4.12 13.17
CA ILE A 19 12.49 5.40 12.53
C ILE A 19 13.05 6.38 13.56
N ASP A 20 14.02 7.21 13.15
CA ASP A 20 14.39 8.38 13.94
C ASP A 20 13.38 9.52 13.69
N GLY A 21 13.10 10.32 14.71
CA GLY A 21 12.18 11.44 14.58
C GLY A 21 12.66 12.53 13.61
N LYS A 22 13.97 12.61 13.39
CA LYS A 22 14.64 13.48 12.42
C LYS A 22 14.87 12.79 11.08
N GLU A 23 14.14 11.72 10.76
CA GLU A 23 14.15 11.14 9.42
C GLU A 23 12.96 11.67 8.60
N SER A 24 13.17 11.77 7.29
CA SER A 24 12.15 12.21 6.34
C SER A 24 11.19 11.07 6.00
N LEU A 25 10.04 11.41 5.42
CA LEU A 25 9.10 10.42 4.92
C LEU A 25 9.72 9.49 3.85
N SER A 26 10.65 10.00 3.03
CA SER A 26 11.39 9.18 2.07
C SER A 26 12.17 8.06 2.78
N MET A 27 12.78 8.32 3.92
CA MET A 27 13.41 7.26 4.73
C MET A 27 12.42 6.29 5.31
N LEU A 28 11.24 6.73 5.72
CA LEU A 28 10.18 5.80 6.12
C LEU A 28 9.79 4.87 4.97
N LYS A 29 9.61 5.40 3.76
CA LYS A 29 9.27 4.59 2.57
C LYS A 29 10.34 3.54 2.29
N THR A 30 11.62 3.91 2.32
CA THR A 30 12.73 2.99 2.10
C THR A 30 12.75 1.88 3.16
N LYS A 31 12.55 2.22 4.43
CA LYS A 31 12.50 1.23 5.51
C LYS A 31 11.28 0.32 5.41
N VAL A 32 10.11 0.85 5.10
CA VAL A 32 8.89 0.06 4.83
C VAL A 32 9.12 -0.97 3.73
N LYS A 33 9.75 -0.57 2.62
CA LYS A 33 10.12 -1.49 1.54
C LYS A 33 11.12 -2.56 2.02
N ALA A 34 12.12 -2.17 2.79
CA ALA A 34 13.16 -3.08 3.29
C ALA A 34 12.61 -4.17 4.24
N GLU A 35 11.60 -3.83 5.04
CA GLU A 35 10.94 -4.78 5.96
C GLU A 35 9.97 -5.73 5.24
N ASN A 36 9.43 -5.34 4.08
CA ASN A 36 8.47 -6.16 3.35
C ASN A 36 8.79 -6.27 1.83
N PRO A 37 9.99 -6.76 1.45
CA PRO A 37 10.45 -6.77 0.06
C PRO A 37 9.71 -7.77 -0.82
N HIS A 38 9.09 -8.79 -0.21
CA HIS A 38 8.28 -9.78 -0.93
C HIS A 38 6.89 -9.29 -1.29
N THR A 39 6.38 -8.27 -0.62
CA THR A 39 5.09 -7.64 -0.95
C THR A 39 5.29 -6.33 -1.72
N ILE A 40 6.38 -5.61 -1.46
CA ILE A 40 6.67 -4.31 -2.06
C ILE A 40 7.72 -4.46 -3.16
N HIS A 41 7.26 -4.69 -4.39
CA HIS A 41 8.13 -4.86 -5.56
C HIS A 41 8.48 -3.56 -6.29
N CYS A 42 7.69 -2.48 -6.13
CA CYS A 42 7.99 -1.19 -6.74
C CYS A 42 9.05 -0.39 -5.95
N ASP A 43 9.47 0.73 -6.52
CA ASP A 43 10.34 1.68 -5.87
C ASP A 43 9.69 2.25 -4.61
N ALA A 44 10.54 2.51 -3.60
CA ALA A 44 10.06 3.04 -2.33
C ALA A 44 9.31 4.37 -2.53
N ASP A 45 9.77 5.20 -3.48
CA ASP A 45 9.16 6.49 -3.78
C ASP A 45 7.72 6.40 -4.31
N ASP A 46 7.37 5.28 -4.97
CA ASP A 46 6.01 5.01 -5.45
C ASP A 46 5.03 4.66 -4.32
N LEU A 47 5.53 4.32 -3.13
CA LEU A 47 4.67 4.04 -1.98
C LEU A 47 3.89 5.29 -1.58
N GLN A 48 2.62 5.12 -1.27
CA GLN A 48 1.80 6.17 -0.66
C GLN A 48 1.56 5.80 0.80
N LEU A 49 1.96 6.69 1.70
CA LEU A 49 1.86 6.50 3.14
C LEU A 49 0.76 7.40 3.68
N TYR A 50 -0.12 6.83 4.49
CA TYR A 50 -1.21 7.54 5.16
C TYR A 50 -1.08 7.33 6.67
N LEU A 51 -1.45 8.35 7.44
CA LEU A 51 -1.63 8.18 8.87
C LEU A 51 -2.81 7.25 9.12
N ALA A 52 -2.63 6.26 9.97
CA ALA A 52 -3.72 5.37 10.42
C ALA A 52 -4.62 6.03 11.50
N SER A 53 -4.68 7.36 11.49
CA SER A 53 -5.56 8.16 12.33
C SER A 53 -6.21 9.25 11.48
N LYS A 54 -7.51 9.46 11.65
CA LYS A 54 -8.27 10.51 10.94
C LYS A 54 -8.19 11.88 11.62
N ASP A 55 -7.85 11.89 12.92
CA ASP A 55 -7.89 13.08 13.77
C ASP A 55 -6.48 13.52 14.20
N ASN A 56 -5.52 13.56 13.25
CA ASN A 56 -4.12 13.94 13.50
C ASN A 56 -3.48 13.23 14.70
N GLY A 57 -3.74 11.93 14.87
CA GLY A 57 -3.19 11.13 15.96
C GLY A 57 -4.07 11.06 17.22
N GLY A 58 -5.33 11.49 17.15
CA GLY A 58 -6.31 11.36 18.24
C GLY A 58 -6.74 9.91 18.51
N THR A 59 -7.21 9.21 17.47
CA THR A 59 -7.56 7.77 17.56
C THR A 59 -6.83 7.00 16.47
N TRP A 60 -6.01 6.03 16.87
CA TRP A 60 -5.29 5.14 15.95
C TRP A 60 -6.12 3.90 15.65
N LEU A 61 -5.92 3.31 14.47
CA LEU A 61 -6.53 2.03 14.14
C LEU A 61 -5.85 0.91 14.88
N ASN A 62 -6.62 -0.07 15.36
CA ASN A 62 -6.04 -1.35 15.77
C ASN A 62 -5.81 -2.25 14.55
N SER A 63 -5.07 -3.34 14.77
CA SER A 63 -4.76 -4.36 13.76
C SER A 63 -5.99 -4.91 13.04
N GLY A 64 -7.11 -5.14 13.74
CA GLY A 64 -8.34 -5.66 13.13
C GLY A 64 -9.00 -4.67 12.18
N SER A 65 -9.17 -3.43 12.63
CA SER A 65 -9.76 -2.34 11.82
C SER A 65 -8.89 -2.00 10.61
N ALA A 66 -7.57 -2.00 10.76
CA ALA A 66 -6.67 -1.70 9.66
C ALA A 66 -6.67 -2.79 8.57
N LYS A 67 -6.80 -4.07 8.95
CA LYS A 67 -6.94 -5.20 8.01
C LYS A 67 -8.24 -5.18 7.21
N ALA A 68 -9.29 -4.60 7.78
CA ALA A 68 -10.59 -4.51 7.12
C ALA A 68 -10.65 -3.41 6.05
N LEU A 69 -9.62 -2.53 5.98
CA LEU A 69 -9.58 -1.45 5.02
C LEU A 69 -9.37 -1.96 3.59
N THR A 70 -10.13 -1.38 2.69
CA THR A 70 -9.92 -1.46 1.24
C THR A 70 -9.15 -0.23 0.75
N LEU A 71 -8.70 -0.27 -0.51
CA LEU A 71 -8.00 0.86 -1.12
C LEU A 71 -8.87 2.12 -1.25
N ASP A 72 -10.20 1.97 -1.27
CA ASP A 72 -11.14 3.09 -1.33
C ASP A 72 -11.34 3.73 0.06
N ASP A 73 -11.31 2.93 1.12
CA ASP A 73 -11.44 3.43 2.50
C ASP A 73 -10.28 4.34 2.94
N VAL A 74 -9.10 4.13 2.35
CA VAL A 74 -7.87 4.87 2.67
C VAL A 74 -7.97 6.35 2.27
N GLN A 75 -8.86 6.70 1.33
CA GLN A 75 -9.06 8.09 0.91
C GLN A 75 -9.58 8.98 2.06
N GLY A 76 -10.18 8.39 3.10
CA GLY A 76 -10.60 9.12 4.29
C GLY A 76 -9.50 9.37 5.33
N PHE A 77 -8.25 9.01 5.03
CA PHE A 77 -7.09 9.20 5.92
C PHE A 77 -6.15 10.28 5.39
N HIS A 78 -5.34 10.84 6.28
CA HIS A 78 -4.38 11.87 5.92
C HIS A 78 -3.17 11.27 5.18
N MET A 79 -2.99 11.63 3.91
CA MET A 79 -1.80 11.29 3.14
C MET A 79 -0.60 12.09 3.64
N MET A 80 0.50 11.42 3.96
CA MET A 80 1.69 12.06 4.48
C MET A 80 2.44 12.82 3.38
N ASP A 81 2.75 14.10 3.63
CA ASP A 81 3.56 14.94 2.74
C ASP A 81 5.06 14.52 2.75
N PRO A 82 5.65 14.13 1.60
CA PRO A 82 7.05 13.75 1.51
C PRO A 82 8.07 14.88 1.74
N ALA A 83 7.66 16.15 1.60
CA ALA A 83 8.53 17.30 1.82
C ALA A 83 8.73 17.63 3.31
N VAL A 84 8.10 16.85 4.20
CA VAL A 84 7.99 17.16 5.62
C VAL A 84 8.53 16.01 6.47
N TRP A 85 9.16 16.36 7.58
CA TRP A 85 9.67 15.40 8.57
C TRP A 85 8.54 14.68 9.30
N ILE A 86 8.80 13.45 9.72
CA ILE A 86 7.83 12.57 10.39
C ILE A 86 7.33 13.16 11.71
N GLN A 87 8.18 13.90 12.44
CA GLN A 87 7.79 14.61 13.68
C GLN A 87 7.08 15.94 13.45
N ASN A 88 6.81 16.35 12.22
CA ASN A 88 6.02 17.54 11.97
C ASN A 88 4.61 17.37 12.55
N ARG A 89 4.00 18.48 13.00
CA ARG A 89 2.64 18.52 13.53
C ARG A 89 1.58 18.05 12.52
N ALA A 90 1.86 18.14 11.22
CA ALA A 90 1.00 17.60 10.17
C ALA A 90 1.06 16.06 10.08
N HIS A 91 2.08 15.43 10.66
CA HIS A 91 2.26 13.98 10.67
C HIS A 91 2.01 13.44 12.09
N PHE A 92 3.06 12.98 12.78
CA PHE A 92 2.96 12.41 14.12
C PHE A 92 3.10 13.47 15.22
N GLY A 93 3.75 14.59 14.92
CA GLY A 93 4.07 15.63 15.90
C GLY A 93 5.35 15.36 16.72
N PRO A 94 5.88 16.40 17.40
CA PRO A 94 7.21 16.36 18.02
C PRO A 94 7.31 15.45 19.24
N ASN A 95 6.18 15.11 19.88
CA ASN A 95 6.12 14.29 21.10
C ASN A 95 5.41 12.97 20.88
N PHE A 96 5.36 12.51 19.63
CA PHE A 96 4.69 11.26 19.29
C PHE A 96 5.31 10.07 20.03
N LYS A 97 4.45 9.31 20.71
CA LYS A 97 4.81 8.07 21.39
C LYS A 97 3.87 6.97 20.92
N PRO A 98 4.34 6.03 20.08
CA PRO A 98 3.52 4.91 19.64
C PRO A 98 3.12 4.06 20.84
N SER A 99 1.86 3.61 20.83
CA SER A 99 1.34 2.66 21.82
C SER A 99 1.33 1.26 21.22
N ASP A 100 1.37 0.24 22.09
CA ASP A 100 1.25 -1.13 21.64
C ASP A 100 -0.17 -1.43 21.13
N GLY A 101 -0.27 -2.26 20.10
CA GLY A 101 -1.55 -2.61 19.45
C GLY A 101 -2.08 -1.59 18.43
N ASP A 102 -1.52 -0.38 18.37
CA ASP A 102 -1.91 0.66 17.42
C ASP A 102 -1.16 0.53 16.09
N ILE A 103 -1.90 0.71 15.00
CA ILE A 103 -1.39 0.89 13.66
C ILE A 103 -1.19 2.37 13.43
N HIS A 104 -0.03 2.71 12.88
CA HIS A 104 0.45 4.08 12.75
C HIS A 104 0.44 4.53 11.29
N VAL A 105 0.79 3.63 10.38
CA VAL A 105 0.95 3.92 8.96
C VAL A 105 0.17 2.90 8.12
N LEU A 106 -0.65 3.41 7.21
CA LEU A 106 -1.24 2.62 6.14
C LEU A 106 -0.37 2.78 4.88
N VAL A 107 0.02 1.65 4.29
CA VAL A 107 0.88 1.61 3.11
C VAL A 107 0.05 1.19 1.91
N ILE A 108 0.00 2.04 0.90
CA ILE A 108 -0.54 1.70 -0.42
C ILE A 108 0.62 1.40 -1.34
N VAL A 109 0.50 0.28 -2.06
CA VAL A 109 1.48 -0.20 -3.03
C VAL A 109 0.84 -0.11 -4.43
N PRO A 110 1.01 0.99 -5.18
CA PRO A 110 0.32 1.20 -6.46
C PRO A 110 0.70 0.18 -7.53
N CYS A 111 1.90 -0.41 -7.46
CA CYS A 111 2.35 -1.42 -8.42
C CYS A 111 1.55 -2.73 -8.34
N LEU A 112 1.09 -3.14 -7.15
CA LEU A 112 0.20 -4.31 -7.00
C LEU A 112 -1.10 -4.13 -7.79
N ARG A 113 -1.67 -2.91 -7.78
CA ARG A 113 -2.85 -2.60 -8.60
C ARG A 113 -2.56 -2.74 -10.10
N ARG A 114 -1.38 -2.34 -10.54
CA ARG A 114 -1.00 -2.39 -11.96
C ARG A 114 -0.76 -3.82 -12.43
N GLU A 115 -0.07 -4.63 -11.65
CA GLU A 115 0.23 -6.01 -12.03
C GLU A 115 -1.02 -6.88 -12.09
N VAL A 116 -1.89 -6.81 -11.09
CA VAL A 116 -3.19 -7.52 -11.09
C VAL A 116 -4.04 -7.09 -12.28
N ARG A 117 -4.11 -5.78 -12.56
CA ARG A 117 -4.85 -5.24 -13.72
C ARG A 117 -4.25 -5.69 -15.05
N GLN A 118 -2.93 -5.72 -15.17
CA GLN A 118 -2.24 -6.21 -16.37
C GLN A 118 -2.43 -7.71 -16.57
N ALA A 119 -2.35 -8.51 -15.51
CA ALA A 119 -2.58 -9.95 -15.57
C ALA A 119 -4.02 -10.27 -16.02
N ALA A 120 -5.01 -9.57 -15.45
CA ALA A 120 -6.42 -9.70 -15.85
C ALA A 120 -6.63 -9.29 -17.33
N LEU A 121 -6.02 -8.19 -17.77
CA LEU A 121 -6.10 -7.76 -19.17
C LEU A 121 -5.43 -8.76 -20.13
N ARG A 122 -4.26 -9.30 -19.76
CA ARG A 122 -3.57 -10.34 -20.54
C ARG A 122 -4.41 -11.61 -20.67
N ALA A 123 -5.03 -12.08 -19.58
CA ALA A 123 -5.92 -13.23 -19.60
C ALA A 123 -7.14 -12.99 -20.51
N THR A 124 -7.77 -11.82 -20.38
CA THR A 124 -8.92 -11.43 -21.22
C THR A 124 -8.56 -11.39 -22.71
N LEU A 125 -7.42 -10.81 -23.06
CA LEU A 125 -6.92 -10.79 -24.43
C LEU A 125 -6.64 -12.20 -24.97
N ALA A 126 -6.03 -13.07 -24.17
CA ALA A 126 -5.74 -14.45 -24.56
C ALA A 126 -7.03 -15.23 -24.88
N ASP A 127 -8.10 -15.03 -24.11
CA ASP A 127 -9.39 -15.68 -24.37
C ASP A 127 -10.07 -15.16 -25.65
N LEU A 128 -9.96 -13.86 -25.96
CA LEU A 128 -10.45 -13.31 -27.23
C LEU A 128 -9.69 -13.86 -28.44
N VAL A 129 -8.37 -14.00 -28.33
CA VAL A 129 -7.53 -14.60 -29.39
C VAL A 129 -7.93 -16.07 -29.63
N LYS A 130 -8.14 -16.85 -28.56
CA LYS A 130 -8.61 -18.24 -28.67
C LYS A 130 -9.99 -18.33 -29.35
N LYS A 131 -10.93 -17.45 -29.00
CA LYS A 131 -12.28 -17.40 -29.60
C LYS A 131 -12.25 -17.08 -31.10
N LYS A 132 -11.43 -16.12 -31.54
CA LYS A 132 -11.25 -15.82 -32.96
C LYS A 132 -10.69 -17.01 -33.74
N LYS A 133 -9.68 -17.67 -33.18
CA LYS A 133 -9.04 -18.84 -33.80
C LYS A 133 -9.93 -20.09 -33.84
N LEU A 134 -10.99 -20.14 -33.04
CA LEU A 134 -12.02 -21.18 -33.14
C LEU A 134 -12.97 -20.88 -34.30
N HIS A 135 -13.43 -19.63 -34.45
CA HIS A 135 -14.28 -19.23 -35.58
C HIS A 135 -13.59 -19.38 -36.94
N GLU A 136 -12.30 -19.04 -37.06
CA GLU A 136 -11.58 -19.14 -38.34
C GLU A 136 -11.31 -20.60 -38.80
N ARG A 137 -11.51 -21.61 -37.95
CA ARG A 137 -11.26 -23.02 -38.30
C ARG A 137 -12.50 -23.78 -38.77
N ASP A 138 -13.68 -23.20 -38.64
CA ASP A 138 -14.93 -23.82 -39.10
C ASP A 138 -15.23 -23.46 -40.58
N ASP A 139 -14.43 -22.58 -41.20
CA ASP A 139 -14.59 -22.11 -42.59
C ASP A 139 -13.62 -22.80 -43.60
N GLU A 140 -12.78 -23.76 -43.19
CA GLU A 140 -11.79 -24.44 -44.07
C GLU A 140 -12.01 -25.96 -44.27
N ASP A 141 -13.20 -26.51 -44.00
CA ASP A 141 -13.50 -27.96 -44.18
C ASP A 141 -14.65 -28.24 -45.18
N ASP A 142 -14.79 -27.43 -46.23
CA ASP A 142 -15.73 -27.70 -47.34
C ASP A 142 -15.21 -27.16 -48.69
N THR A 143 -14.06 -27.65 -49.15
CA THR A 143 -13.62 -27.58 -50.57
C THR A 143 -12.77 -28.78 -50.97
#